data_AF-A0A8K0AHH5-F1
#
_entry.id   AF-A0A8K0AHH5-F1
#
_cell.length_a   1.000
_cell.length_b   1.000
_cell.length_c   1.000
_cell.angle_alpha   90.00
_cell.angle_beta   90.00
_cell.angle_gamma   90.00
#
_symmetry.space_group_name_H-M   'P 1'
#
loop_
_entity.id
_entity.type
_entity.pdbx_description
1 polymer ?
#
loop_
_entity_poly.entity_id
_entity_poly.type
_entity_poly.pdbx_seq_one_letter_code
_entity_poly.pdbx_strand_id
1 'polypeptide(L)'
;MSGGSSSKSQKEMARSIVQKLRAAGVRLVALDWDRTIITVHTKGCWEDGPSKLAKHVRPCFKYFIAACLDSSLHLCVVTFSSQSPLIKDTLKIAIPHSDTSAIIIRGNTKDWARIQGVPILGKQQHIASAIREVTSKRHQVIQPAEVLLMDDDTENLKIAETFGHRAFFVRDDMAMEHFKDCVTAEHLPNNTKTDKN
;
A
#
# COMPACT_ATOMS: atom_id res chain seq x y z
N MET A 1 29.80 13.77 -5.40
CA MET A 1 28.79 14.62 -4.72
C MET A 1 27.81 15.12 -5.78
N SER A 2 26.64 14.49 -5.91
CA SER A 2 25.60 14.88 -6.90
C SER A 2 24.18 14.36 -6.55
N GLY A 3 23.99 13.61 -5.45
CA GLY A 3 22.71 12.96 -5.12
C GLY A 3 21.65 13.82 -4.41
N GLY A 4 21.99 15.04 -3.96
CA GLY A 4 21.11 15.84 -3.08
C GLY A 4 19.88 16.45 -3.78
N SER A 5 20.04 16.90 -5.04
CA SER A 5 18.96 17.55 -5.79
C SER A 5 17.87 16.57 -6.24
N SER A 6 18.26 15.39 -6.72
CA SER A 6 17.33 14.33 -7.15
C SER A 6 16.51 13.76 -5.98
N SER A 7 17.13 13.52 -4.82
CA SER A 7 16.41 13.03 -3.63
C SER A 7 15.39 14.04 -3.09
N LYS A 8 15.75 15.33 -3.08
CA LYS A 8 14.82 16.39 -2.65
C LYS A 8 13.60 16.46 -3.58
N SER A 9 13.83 16.41 -4.89
CA SER A 9 12.76 16.38 -5.91
C SER A 9 11.82 15.18 -5.73
N GLN A 10 12.36 13.97 -5.50
CA GLN A 10 11.52 12.78 -5.27
C GLN A 10 10.69 12.87 -3.99
N LYS A 11 11.23 13.43 -2.90
CA LYS A 11 10.47 13.68 -1.67
C LYS A 11 9.31 14.66 -1.91
N GLU A 12 9.56 15.75 -2.62
CA GLU A 12 8.53 16.74 -2.96
C GLU A 12 7.45 16.15 -3.86
N MET A 13 7.85 15.36 -4.86
CA MET A 13 6.91 14.65 -5.74
C MET A 13 6.06 13.65 -4.95
N ALA A 14 6.66 12.83 -4.09
CA ALA A 14 5.93 11.87 -3.25
C ALA A 14 4.89 12.57 -2.35
N ARG A 15 5.26 13.68 -1.70
CA ARG A 15 4.31 14.50 -0.91
C ARG A 15 3.17 15.03 -1.77
N SER A 16 3.47 15.54 -2.96
CA SER A 16 2.44 16.04 -3.89
C SER A 16 1.47 14.92 -4.31
N ILE A 17 1.99 13.73 -4.63
CA ILE A 17 1.17 12.55 -4.96
C ILE A 17 0.27 12.18 -3.78
N VAL A 18 0.82 12.04 -2.58
CA VAL A 18 0.05 11.69 -1.37
C VAL A 18 -1.04 12.72 -1.07
N GLN A 19 -0.74 14.01 -1.22
CA GLN A 19 -1.74 15.08 -1.07
C GLN A 19 -2.87 14.93 -2.09
N LYS A 20 -2.54 14.63 -3.35
CA LYS A 20 -3.54 14.43 -4.40
C LYS A 20 -4.38 13.17 -4.17
N LEU A 21 -3.79 12.07 -3.72
CA LEU A 21 -4.53 10.85 -3.32
C LEU A 21 -5.55 11.17 -2.22
N ARG A 22 -5.14 11.93 -1.20
CA ARG A 22 -6.04 12.39 -0.13
C ARG A 22 -7.16 13.28 -0.66
N ALA A 23 -6.84 14.21 -1.55
CA ALA A 23 -7.83 15.07 -2.19
C ALA A 23 -8.82 14.28 -3.06
N ALA A 24 -8.36 13.19 -3.67
CA ALA A 24 -9.19 12.25 -4.41
C ALA A 24 -10.05 11.33 -3.51
N GLY A 25 -9.93 11.43 -2.18
CA GLY A 25 -10.72 10.66 -1.22
C GLY A 25 -10.06 9.37 -0.73
N VAL A 26 -8.80 9.09 -1.08
CA VAL A 26 -8.08 7.94 -0.52
C VAL A 26 -7.79 8.19 0.96
N ARG A 27 -8.05 7.18 1.78
CA ARG A 27 -7.78 7.16 3.23
C ARG A 27 -6.87 6.01 3.66
N LEU A 28 -6.89 4.89 2.93
CA LEU A 28 -6.03 3.74 3.17
C LEU A 28 -5.30 3.36 1.88
N VAL A 29 -3.98 3.24 1.95
CA VAL A 29 -3.16 2.65 0.89
C VAL A 29 -2.75 1.25 1.32
N ALA A 30 -3.11 0.26 0.51
CA ALA A 30 -2.71 -1.13 0.65
C ALA A 30 -1.65 -1.45 -0.39
N LEU A 31 -0.48 -1.91 0.05
CA LEU A 31 0.64 -2.25 -0.82
C LEU A 31 0.89 -3.75 -0.79
N ASP A 32 0.98 -4.39 -1.94
CA ASP A 32 1.62 -5.70 -2.01
C ASP A 32 3.13 -5.60 -1.72
N TRP A 33 3.74 -6.73 -1.38
CA TRP A 33 5.15 -6.82 -1.03
C TRP A 33 6.03 -7.20 -2.23
N ASP A 34 5.85 -8.40 -2.77
CA ASP A 34 6.74 -9.03 -3.74
C ASP A 34 6.58 -8.38 -5.10
N ARG A 35 7.67 -8.05 -5.80
CA ARG A 35 7.64 -7.29 -7.08
C ARG A 35 6.91 -5.94 -7.03
N THR A 36 6.29 -5.58 -5.92
CA THR A 36 5.61 -4.30 -5.68
C THR A 36 6.53 -3.37 -4.89
N ILE A 37 6.65 -3.52 -3.56
CA ILE A 37 7.57 -2.70 -2.75
C ILE A 37 9.02 -3.09 -3.02
N ILE A 38 9.28 -4.40 -3.12
CA ILE A 38 10.60 -4.94 -3.46
C ILE A 38 10.66 -5.35 -4.92
N THR A 39 11.85 -5.33 -5.50
CA THR A 39 12.09 -5.70 -6.92
C THR A 39 12.10 -7.21 -7.18
N VAL A 40 12.19 -8.02 -6.13
CA VAL A 40 12.32 -9.48 -6.22
C VAL A 40 11.04 -10.16 -5.76
N HIS A 41 10.84 -11.40 -6.21
CA HIS A 41 9.80 -12.28 -5.70
C HIS A 41 10.42 -13.25 -4.69
N THR A 42 10.11 -13.07 -3.40
CA THR A 42 10.59 -13.90 -2.29
C THR A 42 9.97 -15.29 -2.26
N LYS A 43 8.87 -15.51 -3.00
CA LYS A 43 8.05 -16.74 -2.94
C LYS A 43 7.61 -17.09 -1.51
N GLY A 44 7.54 -16.10 -0.62
CA GLY A 44 7.24 -16.29 0.80
C GLY A 44 8.36 -16.94 1.63
N CYS A 45 9.57 -17.11 1.07
CA CYS A 45 10.70 -17.75 1.74
C CYS A 45 12.02 -17.03 1.47
N TRP A 46 12.21 -15.86 2.07
CA TRP A 46 13.48 -15.16 2.08
C TRP A 46 14.28 -15.49 3.35
N GLU A 47 15.48 -16.03 3.17
CA GLU A 47 16.34 -16.52 4.27
C GLU A 47 17.54 -15.62 4.53
N ASP A 48 17.85 -14.74 3.58
CA ASP A 48 19.05 -13.91 3.55
C ASP A 48 19.01 -12.69 4.50
N GLY A 49 17.94 -12.60 5.30
CA GLY A 49 17.73 -11.59 6.33
C GLY A 49 17.26 -10.22 5.79
N PRO A 50 16.79 -9.34 6.70
CA PRO A 50 16.14 -8.08 6.34
C PRO A 50 17.11 -7.07 5.74
N SER A 51 18.39 -7.07 6.15
CA SER A 51 19.40 -6.15 5.62
C SER A 51 19.70 -6.36 4.13
N LYS A 52 19.72 -7.62 3.67
CA LYS A 52 19.87 -7.92 2.24
C LYS A 52 18.58 -7.59 1.49
N LEU A 53 17.41 -7.94 2.04
CA LEU A 53 16.12 -7.64 1.42
C LEU A 53 15.87 -6.13 1.28
N ALA A 54 16.33 -5.31 2.23
CA ALA A 54 16.19 -3.85 2.21
C ALA A 54 16.87 -3.20 0.99
N LYS A 55 17.89 -3.86 0.42
CA LYS A 55 18.56 -3.42 -0.82
C LYS A 55 17.64 -3.56 -2.03
N HIS A 56 16.64 -4.43 -1.97
CA HIS A 56 15.66 -4.67 -3.04
C HIS A 56 14.44 -3.76 -2.95
N VAL A 57 14.24 -3.01 -1.86
CA VAL A 57 13.14 -2.03 -1.75
C VAL A 57 13.33 -0.95 -2.81
N ARG A 58 12.34 -0.81 -3.70
CA ARG A 58 12.34 0.16 -4.80
C ARG A 58 12.53 1.58 -4.26
N PRO A 59 13.44 2.40 -4.81
CA PRO A 59 13.66 3.76 -4.33
C PRO A 59 12.39 4.62 -4.30
N CYS A 60 11.53 4.50 -5.32
CA CYS A 60 10.25 5.21 -5.39
C CYS A 60 9.35 4.90 -4.18
N PHE A 61 9.22 3.64 -3.79
CA PHE A 61 8.43 3.25 -2.63
C PHE A 61 9.01 3.74 -1.31
N LYS A 62 10.34 3.94 -1.18
CA LYS A 62 10.92 4.56 0.02
C LYS A 62 10.37 5.97 0.24
N TYR A 63 10.34 6.79 -0.82
CA TYR A 63 9.83 8.16 -0.76
C TYR A 63 8.31 8.18 -0.59
N PHE A 64 7.59 7.32 -1.32
CA PHE A 64 6.13 7.24 -1.25
C PHE A 64 5.65 6.78 0.13
N ILE A 65 6.21 5.70 0.68
CA ILE A 65 5.86 5.20 2.02
C ILE A 65 6.16 6.26 3.08
N ALA A 66 7.34 6.90 3.03
CA ALA A 66 7.67 7.98 3.95
C ALA A 66 6.64 9.13 3.88
N ALA A 67 6.25 9.55 2.67
CA ALA A 67 5.24 10.59 2.48
C ALA A 67 3.85 10.16 2.99
N CYS A 68 3.47 8.89 2.84
CA CYS A 68 2.23 8.36 3.41
C CYS A 68 2.24 8.42 4.94
N LEU A 69 3.35 8.02 5.57
CA LEU A 69 3.53 8.02 7.02
C LEU A 69 3.56 9.43 7.62
N ASP A 70 4.11 10.40 6.89
CA ASP A 70 4.10 11.83 7.28
C ASP A 70 2.73 12.50 7.05
N SER A 71 1.72 11.76 6.61
CA SER A 71 0.39 12.26 6.28
C SER A 71 -0.70 11.64 7.16
N SER A 72 -1.96 11.98 6.89
CA SER A 72 -3.10 11.34 7.55
C SER A 72 -3.58 10.05 6.86
N LEU A 73 -2.86 9.53 5.85
CA LEU A 73 -3.21 8.27 5.22
C LEU A 73 -2.86 7.10 6.15
N HIS A 74 -3.76 6.12 6.20
CA HIS A 74 -3.39 4.81 6.70
C HIS A 74 -2.60 4.06 5.65
N LEU A 75 -1.61 3.28 6.10
CA LEU A 75 -0.77 2.49 5.23
C LEU A 75 -0.75 1.04 5.75
N CYS A 76 -0.97 0.10 4.84
CA CYS A 76 -0.79 -1.32 5.13
C CYS A 76 0.00 -2.03 4.04
N VAL A 77 0.68 -3.10 4.45
CA VAL A 77 1.25 -4.10 3.53
C VAL A 77 0.35 -5.33 3.57
N VAL A 78 -0.14 -5.76 2.41
CA VAL A 78 -1.04 -6.91 2.24
C VAL A 78 -0.36 -7.96 1.36
N THR A 79 0.11 -9.05 1.95
CA THR A 79 0.95 -10.04 1.26
C THR A 79 0.49 -11.47 1.53
N PHE A 80 0.78 -12.37 0.60
CA PHE A 80 0.62 -13.80 0.84
C PHE A 80 1.83 -14.43 1.55
N SER A 81 2.92 -13.68 1.73
CA SER A 81 4.04 -14.12 2.56
C SER A 81 3.59 -14.28 4.02
N SER A 82 4.11 -15.30 4.70
CA SER A 82 3.95 -15.50 6.15
C SER A 82 5.07 -14.82 6.96
N GLN A 83 6.03 -14.17 6.30
CA GLN A 83 7.21 -13.59 6.94
C GLN A 83 7.00 -12.14 7.41
N SER A 84 5.86 -11.83 8.04
CA SER A 84 5.52 -10.47 8.52
C SER A 84 6.62 -9.82 9.39
N PRO A 85 7.32 -10.53 10.31
CA PRO A 85 8.44 -9.95 11.06
C PRO A 85 9.60 -9.49 10.17
N LEU A 86 9.97 -10.30 9.16
CA LEU A 86 11.02 -9.97 8.20
C LEU A 86 10.67 -8.71 7.41
N ILE A 87 9.42 -8.58 6.97
CA ILE A 87 8.92 -7.41 6.23
C ILE A 87 9.03 -6.15 7.12
N LYS A 88 8.59 -6.26 8.37
CA LYS A 88 8.68 -5.18 9.36
C LYS A 88 10.11 -4.68 9.53
N ASP A 89 11.05 -5.59 9.74
CA ASP A 89 12.45 -5.23 9.96
C ASP A 89 13.13 -4.73 8.67
N THR A 90 12.74 -5.25 7.52
CA THR A 90 13.19 -4.76 6.21
C THR A 90 12.79 -3.30 6.00
N LEU A 91 11.53 -2.95 6.30
CA LEU A 91 11.05 -1.57 6.17
C LEU A 91 11.75 -0.62 7.14
N LYS A 92 11.97 -1.01 8.40
CA LYS A 92 12.76 -0.22 9.35
C LYS A 92 14.16 0.13 8.81
N ILE A 93 14.82 -0.83 8.17
CA ILE A 93 16.16 -0.62 7.59
C ILE A 93 16.08 0.26 6.33
N ALA A 94 15.08 0.04 5.48
CA ALA A 94 14.97 0.72 4.19
C ALA A 94 14.56 2.20 4.30
N ILE A 95 13.81 2.57 5.34
CA ILE A 95 13.30 3.93 5.58
C ILE A 95 13.48 4.34 7.07
N PRO A 96 14.73 4.48 7.53
CA PRO A 96 15.05 4.60 8.97
C PRO A 96 14.59 5.90 9.63
N HIS A 97 14.15 6.89 8.85
CA HIS A 97 13.70 8.20 9.34
C HIS A 97 12.17 8.33 9.36
N SER A 98 11.44 7.23 9.18
CA SER A 98 9.97 7.20 9.23
C SER A 98 9.50 6.26 10.33
N ASP A 99 8.35 6.58 10.94
CA ASP A 99 7.72 5.69 11.93
C ASP A 99 7.05 4.49 11.25
N THR A 100 7.87 3.50 10.90
CA THR A 100 7.40 2.25 10.29
C THR A 100 6.52 1.41 11.22
N SER A 101 6.45 1.72 12.52
CA SER A 101 5.55 1.02 13.44
C SER A 101 4.07 1.31 13.18
N ALA A 102 3.78 2.42 12.49
CA ALA A 102 2.44 2.79 12.08
C ALA A 102 1.92 2.01 10.86
N ILE A 103 2.77 1.21 10.18
CA ILE A 103 2.39 0.37 9.04
C ILE A 103 1.71 -0.90 9.54
N ILE A 104 0.47 -1.13 9.11
CA ILE A 104 -0.24 -2.37 9.41
C ILE A 104 0.24 -3.45 8.44
N ILE A 105 0.79 -4.56 8.94
CA ILE A 105 1.23 -5.67 8.08
C ILE A 105 0.22 -6.81 8.20
N ARG A 106 -0.25 -7.29 7.05
CA ARG A 106 -1.13 -8.45 6.92
C ARG A 106 -0.51 -9.44 5.94
N GLY A 107 0.23 -10.38 6.50
CA GLY A 107 0.71 -11.57 5.81
C GLY A 107 -0.23 -12.76 6.02
N ASN A 108 0.12 -13.92 5.46
CA ASN A 108 -0.52 -15.21 5.76
C ASN A 108 -0.03 -15.76 7.11
N THR A 109 -0.32 -15.00 8.17
CA THR A 109 0.11 -15.25 9.55
C THR A 109 -1.09 -15.49 10.46
N LYS A 110 -0.84 -16.05 11.66
CA LYS A 110 -1.89 -16.39 12.64
C LYS A 110 -2.18 -15.28 13.66
N ASP A 111 -1.51 -14.14 13.55
CA ASP A 111 -1.59 -12.98 14.45
C ASP A 111 -2.82 -12.08 14.19
N TRP A 112 -3.59 -12.35 13.14
CA TRP A 112 -4.88 -11.72 12.88
C TRP A 112 -5.92 -12.75 12.42
N ALA A 113 -7.18 -12.52 12.80
CA ALA A 113 -8.29 -13.39 12.43
C ALA A 113 -8.95 -12.94 11.13
N ARG A 114 -9.40 -13.92 10.32
CA ARG A 114 -10.23 -13.67 9.14
C ARG A 114 -11.46 -12.83 9.50
N ILE A 115 -11.89 -11.99 8.56
CA ILE A 115 -13.11 -11.20 8.66
C ILE A 115 -14.28 -12.04 8.17
N GLN A 116 -15.27 -12.25 9.04
CA GLN A 116 -16.50 -12.94 8.70
C GLN A 116 -17.25 -12.15 7.61
N GLY A 117 -17.81 -12.85 6.62
CA GLY A 117 -18.53 -12.24 5.50
C GLY A 117 -17.63 -11.70 4.38
N VAL A 118 -16.31 -11.68 4.56
CA VAL A 118 -15.36 -11.35 3.50
C VAL A 118 -14.86 -12.64 2.84
N PRO A 119 -14.88 -12.78 1.51
CA PRO A 119 -14.40 -14.00 0.85
C PRO A 119 -12.87 -14.08 0.87
N ILE A 120 -12.35 -15.31 0.76
CA ILE A 120 -10.91 -15.57 0.59
C ILE A 120 -10.61 -15.49 -0.90
N LEU A 121 -10.58 -14.26 -1.42
CA LEU A 121 -10.33 -13.99 -2.83
C LEU A 121 -9.34 -12.82 -2.92
N GLY A 122 -8.27 -12.98 -3.69
CA GLY A 122 -7.18 -11.99 -3.78
C GLY A 122 -6.71 -11.53 -2.39
N LYS A 123 -6.58 -10.21 -2.22
CA LYS A 123 -6.14 -9.56 -0.97
C LYS A 123 -7.28 -9.17 -0.02
N GLN A 124 -8.53 -9.56 -0.29
CA GLN A 124 -9.71 -9.01 0.39
C GLN A 124 -9.70 -9.24 1.91
N GLN A 125 -9.32 -10.45 2.35
CA GLN A 125 -9.19 -10.76 3.78
C GLN A 125 -8.12 -9.89 4.47
N HIS A 126 -6.99 -9.65 3.81
CA HIS A 126 -5.89 -8.84 4.34
C HIS A 126 -6.30 -7.36 4.43
N ILE A 127 -6.90 -6.81 3.38
CA ILE A 127 -7.39 -5.42 3.34
C ILE A 127 -8.47 -5.22 4.40
N ALA A 128 -9.49 -6.08 4.46
CA ALA A 128 -10.55 -5.98 5.46
C ALA A 128 -10.03 -6.08 6.90
N SER A 129 -9.01 -6.92 7.14
CA SER A 129 -8.36 -7.02 8.45
C SER A 129 -7.55 -5.77 8.82
N ALA A 130 -6.94 -5.10 7.84
CA ALA A 130 -6.28 -3.82 8.04
C ALA A 130 -7.31 -2.71 8.33
N ILE A 131 -8.41 -2.66 7.57
CA ILE A 131 -9.52 -1.72 7.81
C ILE A 131 -10.08 -1.91 9.23
N ARG A 132 -10.34 -3.15 9.67
CA ARG A 132 -10.83 -3.43 11.03
C ARG A 132 -9.88 -2.88 12.09
N GLU A 133 -8.57 -2.98 11.89
CA GLU A 133 -7.58 -2.42 12.84
C GLU A 133 -7.60 -0.88 12.84
N VAL A 134 -7.74 -0.25 11.67
CA VAL A 134 -7.92 1.20 11.59
C VAL A 134 -9.19 1.64 12.33
N THR A 135 -10.31 0.97 12.09
CA THR A 135 -11.58 1.27 12.75
C THR A 135 -11.48 1.10 14.27
N SER A 136 -10.87 0.01 14.74
CA SER A 136 -10.83 -0.30 16.18
C SER A 136 -9.81 0.53 16.96
N LYS A 137 -8.61 0.76 16.41
CA LYS A 137 -7.53 1.46 17.12
C LYS A 137 -7.46 2.95 16.82
N ARG A 138 -7.96 3.39 15.67
CA ARG A 138 -7.85 4.77 15.21
C ARG A 138 -9.22 5.45 15.06
N HIS A 139 -10.31 4.73 15.33
CA HIS A 139 -11.69 5.23 15.30
C HIS A 139 -12.08 5.89 13.96
N GLN A 140 -11.51 5.40 12.86
CA GLN A 140 -11.82 5.85 11.51
C GLN A 140 -12.46 4.73 10.72
N VAL A 141 -13.68 4.97 10.22
CA VAL A 141 -14.37 4.06 9.31
C VAL A 141 -13.84 4.32 7.90
N ILE A 142 -13.31 3.28 7.24
CA ILE A 142 -12.80 3.35 5.88
C ILE A 142 -13.78 2.65 4.94
N GLN A 143 -14.28 3.39 3.96
CA GLN A 143 -15.15 2.85 2.91
C GLN A 143 -14.34 2.17 1.81
N PRO A 144 -14.90 1.21 1.06
CA PRO A 144 -14.17 0.52 -0.01
C PRO A 144 -13.54 1.46 -1.03
N ALA A 145 -14.26 2.51 -1.46
CA ALA A 145 -13.79 3.50 -2.44
C ALA A 145 -12.68 4.43 -1.92
N GLU A 146 -12.41 4.41 -0.61
CA GLU A 146 -11.33 5.15 0.05
C GLU A 146 -10.03 4.31 0.16
N VAL A 147 -10.05 3.06 -0.31
CA VAL A 147 -8.89 2.18 -0.36
C VAL A 147 -8.25 2.24 -1.74
N LEU A 148 -6.93 2.36 -1.78
CA LEU A 148 -6.11 2.14 -2.96
C LEU A 148 -5.21 0.92 -2.77
N LEU A 149 -5.40 -0.12 -3.59
CA LEU A 149 -4.48 -1.25 -3.70
C LEU A 149 -3.44 -0.97 -4.78
N MET A 150 -2.16 -1.15 -4.44
CA MET A 150 -1.05 -1.20 -5.39
C MET A 150 -0.45 -2.61 -5.38
N ASP A 151 -0.46 -3.27 -6.54
CA ASP A 151 -0.08 -4.68 -6.69
C ASP A 151 0.51 -4.89 -8.09
N ASP A 152 1.46 -5.81 -8.25
CA ASP A 152 2.02 -6.22 -9.55
C ASP A 152 1.19 -7.32 -10.21
N ASP A 153 0.23 -7.91 -9.50
CA ASP A 153 -0.67 -8.94 -10.03
C ASP A 153 -2.01 -8.34 -10.47
N THR A 154 -2.26 -8.34 -11.78
CA THR A 154 -3.50 -7.83 -12.36
C THR A 154 -4.76 -8.59 -11.90
N GLU A 155 -4.66 -9.84 -11.46
CA GLU A 155 -5.80 -10.58 -10.91
C GLU A 155 -6.20 -10.01 -9.55
N ASN A 156 -5.22 -9.74 -8.66
CA ASN A 156 -5.49 -9.09 -7.38
C ASN A 156 -6.13 -7.71 -7.55
N LEU A 157 -5.68 -6.94 -8.55
CA LEU A 157 -6.24 -5.63 -8.88
C LEU A 157 -7.69 -5.72 -9.36
N LYS A 158 -7.97 -6.59 -10.34
CA LYS A 158 -9.34 -6.81 -10.84
C LYS A 158 -10.28 -7.23 -9.72
N ILE A 159 -9.83 -8.16 -8.86
CA ILE A 159 -10.59 -8.55 -7.68
C ILE A 159 -10.83 -7.32 -6.80
N ALA A 160 -9.82 -6.51 -6.48
CA ALA A 160 -10.00 -5.32 -5.65
C ALA A 160 -11.03 -4.33 -6.22
N GLU A 161 -11.04 -4.13 -7.54
CA GLU A 161 -12.03 -3.29 -8.22
C GLU A 161 -13.46 -3.85 -8.07
N THR A 162 -13.66 -5.17 -8.16
CA THR A 162 -14.99 -5.78 -7.91
C THR A 162 -15.51 -5.55 -6.50
N PHE A 163 -14.62 -5.27 -5.53
CA PHE A 163 -14.96 -4.90 -4.15
C PHE A 163 -15.07 -3.38 -3.94
N GLY A 164 -14.97 -2.59 -5.01
CA GLY A 164 -15.09 -1.14 -4.96
C GLY A 164 -13.84 -0.43 -4.48
N HIS A 165 -12.69 -1.12 -4.39
CA HIS A 165 -11.40 -0.48 -4.13
C HIS A 165 -10.84 0.15 -5.40
N ARG A 166 -10.03 1.18 -5.23
CA ARG A 166 -9.18 1.69 -6.31
C ARG A 166 -7.99 0.75 -6.47
N ALA A 167 -7.54 0.58 -7.71
CA ALA A 167 -6.44 -0.29 -8.05
C ALA A 167 -5.38 0.48 -8.85
N PHE A 168 -4.11 0.14 -8.63
CA PHE A 168 -3.00 0.67 -9.40
C PHE A 168 -1.97 -0.42 -9.66
N PHE A 169 -1.67 -0.63 -10.94
CA PHE A 169 -0.72 -1.64 -11.38
C PHE A 169 0.72 -1.18 -11.23
N VAL A 170 1.50 -1.95 -10.47
CA VAL A 170 2.93 -1.66 -10.25
C VAL A 170 3.76 -2.38 -11.30
N ARG A 171 4.33 -1.59 -12.21
CA ARG A 171 5.19 -2.08 -13.29
C ARG A 171 6.62 -2.36 -12.79
N ASP A 172 7.36 -3.19 -13.52
CA ASP A 172 8.74 -3.51 -13.17
C ASP A 172 9.68 -2.29 -13.20
N ASP A 173 9.42 -1.30 -14.04
CA ASP A 173 10.19 -0.06 -14.17
C ASP A 173 9.63 1.10 -13.32
N MET A 174 8.82 0.80 -12.29
CA MET A 174 8.16 1.82 -11.47
C MET A 174 9.13 2.88 -10.91
N ALA A 175 8.96 4.12 -11.35
CA ALA A 175 9.65 5.31 -10.89
C ALA A 175 8.66 6.29 -10.22
N MET A 176 9.15 7.39 -9.68
CA MET A 176 8.30 8.32 -8.92
C MET A 176 7.30 9.06 -9.79
N GLU A 177 7.64 9.27 -11.05
CA GLU A 177 6.82 9.95 -12.04
C GLU A 177 5.55 9.16 -12.39
N HIS A 178 5.64 7.83 -12.36
CA HIS A 178 4.54 6.92 -12.68
C HIS A 178 3.41 6.95 -11.63
N PHE A 179 3.70 7.37 -10.40
CA PHE A 179 2.67 7.51 -9.36
C PHE A 179 1.65 8.63 -9.67
N LYS A 180 1.93 9.51 -10.63
CA LYS A 180 0.96 10.52 -11.09
C LYS A 180 -0.28 9.86 -11.67
N ASP A 181 -0.12 8.68 -12.29
CA ASP A 181 -1.20 7.92 -12.90
C ASP A 181 -2.17 7.35 -11.83
N CYS A 182 -1.68 7.12 -10.60
CA CYS A 182 -2.51 6.69 -9.47
C CYS A 182 -3.58 7.72 -9.08
N VAL A 183 -3.34 8.99 -9.40
CA VAL A 183 -4.22 10.11 -9.04
C VAL A 183 -5.23 10.40 -10.14
N THR A 184 -4.83 10.19 -11.40
CA THR A 184 -5.63 10.52 -12.59
C THR A 184 -6.57 9.39 -12.99
N ALA A 185 -6.51 8.22 -12.36
CA ALA A 185 -7.43 7.12 -12.63
C ALA A 185 -8.87 7.54 -12.29
N GLU A 186 -9.60 7.96 -13.32
CA GLU A 186 -11.04 8.22 -13.38
C GLU A 186 -11.82 6.92 -13.10
N HIS A 187 -11.85 6.48 -11.84
CA HIS A 187 -12.79 5.47 -11.35
C HIS A 187 -13.41 5.93 -10.04
N LEU A 188 -13.90 7.17 -10.04
CA LEU A 188 -14.89 7.62 -9.07
C LEU A 188 -16.25 7.11 -9.56
N PRO A 189 -16.90 6.12 -8.92
CA PRO A 189 -18.32 5.94 -9.14
C PRO A 189 -19.02 7.23 -8.72
N ASN A 190 -19.58 7.95 -9.71
CA ASN A 190 -20.59 8.95 -9.48
C ASN A 190 -21.77 8.27 -8.78
N ASN A 191 -21.80 8.33 -7.46
CA ASN A 191 -22.98 7.92 -6.72
C ASN A 191 -24.00 9.06 -6.74
N THR A 192 -24.52 9.35 -7.93
CA THR A 192 -25.78 10.05 -8.11
C THR A 192 -26.82 9.03 -8.57
N LYS A 193 -27.37 8.30 -7.60
CA LYS A 193 -28.78 7.90 -7.63
C LYS A 193 -29.43 8.69 -6.49
N THR A 194 -29.83 9.93 -6.74
CA THR A 194 -31.26 10.29 -6.92
C THR A 194 -32.17 9.38 -6.12
N ASP A 195 -32.50 9.85 -4.91
CA ASP A 195 -33.81 9.63 -4.33
C ASP A 195 -34.86 9.89 -5.42
N LYS A 196 -35.67 8.86 -5.70
CA LYS A 196 -36.96 9.01 -6.35
C LYS A 196 -37.94 8.14 -5.58
N ASN A 197 -38.77 8.86 -4.82
CA ASN A 197 -40.10 8.58 -4.27
C ASN A 197 -40.42 7.17 -3.80
#